data_AF-A0A914Q8I0-F1
#
_entry.id   AF-A0A914Q8I0-F1
#
_cell.length_a   1.000
_cell.length_b   1.000
_cell.length_c   1.000
_cell.angle_alpha   90.00
_cell.angle_beta   90.00
_cell.angle_gamma   90.00
#
_symmetry.space_group_name_H-M   'P 1'
#
loop_
_entity.id
_entity.type
_entity.pdbx_description
1 polymer ?
#
loop_
_entity_poly.entity_id
_entity_poly.type
_entity_poly.pdbx_seq_one_letter_code
_entity_poly.pdbx_strand_id
1 'polypeptide(L)'
;MLGFFVATVVDRWKTMFANIGFIDNVAIYVSTTIIGVGDDLKVIRRNIIRYCCLTQVLVLRDISMRVRKRFPNLEAVVEAGN
;
A
#
# COMPACT_ATOMS: atom_id res chain seq x y z
N MET A 1 -31.59 18.99 1.50
CA MET A 1 -30.68 18.47 0.44
C MET A 1 -29.21 18.51 0.86
N LEU A 2 -28.67 19.61 1.40
CA LEU A 2 -27.25 19.67 1.82
C LEU A 2 -26.85 18.61 2.85
N GLY A 3 -27.68 18.35 3.88
CA GLY A 3 -27.39 17.33 4.89
C GLY A 3 -27.25 15.91 4.31
N PHE A 4 -28.08 15.54 3.34
CA PHE A 4 -27.97 14.26 2.64
C PHE A 4 -26.70 14.18 1.80
N PHE A 5 -26.40 15.23 1.03
CA PHE A 5 -25.17 15.29 0.24
C PHE A 5 -23.91 15.16 1.09
N VAL A 6 -23.81 15.94 2.18
CA VAL A 6 -22.66 15.91 3.10
C VAL A 6 -22.53 14.52 3.75
N ALA A 7 -23.63 13.91 4.19
CA ALA A 7 -23.62 12.57 4.76
C ALA A 7 -23.07 11.53 3.77
N THR A 8 -23.51 11.55 2.51
CA THR A 8 -23.00 10.65 1.46
C THR A 8 -21.51 10.87 1.17
N VAL A 9 -21.04 12.12 1.12
CA VAL A 9 -19.63 12.43 0.88
C VAL A 9 -18.76 11.91 2.04
N VAL A 10 -19.18 12.12 3.28
CA VAL A 10 -18.47 11.66 4.47
C VAL A 10 -18.42 10.13 4.52
N ASP A 11 -19.51 9.45 4.16
CA ASP A 11 -19.57 7.99 4.14
C ASP A 11 -18.58 7.41 3.13
N ARG A 12 -18.58 7.93 1.90
CA ARG A 12 -17.61 7.53 0.86
C ARG A 12 -16.16 7.78 1.28
N TRP A 13 -15.89 8.90 1.94
CA TRP A 13 -14.56 9.20 2.45
C TRP A 13 -14.11 8.19 3.52
N LYS A 14 -15.01 7.81 4.45
CA LYS A 14 -14.73 6.76 5.44
C LYS A 14 -14.44 5.43 4.77
N THR A 15 -15.23 5.02 3.77
CA THR A 15 -14.99 3.79 3.00
C THR A 15 -13.64 3.84 2.29
N MET A 16 -13.29 4.96 1.66
CA MET A 16 -11.99 5.15 1.01
C MET A 16 -10.84 4.96 2.01
N PHE A 17 -10.95 5.56 3.20
CA PHE A 17 -9.94 5.46 4.24
C PHE A 17 -9.82 4.04 4.81
N ALA A 18 -10.95 3.37 5.07
CA ALA A 18 -10.97 1.99 5.57
C ALA A 18 -10.39 0.99 4.56
N ASN A 19 -10.47 1.29 3.27
CA ASN A 19 -9.92 0.46 2.19
C ASN A 19 -8.44 0.75 1.88
N ILE A 20 -7.77 1.64 2.61
CA ILE A 20 -6.31 1.79 2.51
C ILE A 20 -5.70 0.47 3.00
N GLY A 21 -5.18 -0.33 2.07
CA GLY A 21 -4.71 -1.69 2.36
C GLY A 21 -3.39 -1.72 3.10
N PHE A 22 -3.35 -1.32 4.37
CA PHE A 22 -2.16 -1.33 5.24
C PHE A 22 -1.47 -2.70 5.29
N ILE A 23 -0.12 -2.70 5.34
CA ILE A 23 0.68 -3.93 5.25
C ILE A 23 0.79 -4.72 6.56
N ASP A 24 0.38 -4.14 7.68
CA ASP A 24 0.66 -4.63 9.04
C ASP A 24 0.20 -6.08 9.25
N ASN A 25 -1.03 -6.39 8.85
CA ASN A 25 -1.58 -7.74 8.96
C ASN A 25 -0.77 -8.75 8.13
N VAL A 26 -0.38 -8.38 6.90
CA VAL A 26 0.42 -9.24 6.04
C VAL A 26 1.83 -9.40 6.58
N ALA A 27 2.43 -8.35 7.13
CA ALA A 27 3.76 -8.39 7.75
C ALA A 27 3.80 -9.33 8.96
N ILE A 28 2.78 -9.26 9.82
CA ILE A 28 2.64 -10.17 10.97
C ILE A 28 2.44 -11.61 10.48
N TYR A 29 1.56 -11.83 9.50
CA TYR A 29 1.33 -13.16 8.94
C TYR A 29 2.57 -13.78 8.29
N VAL A 30 3.30 -13.02 7.48
CA VAL A 30 4.53 -13.47 6.81
C VAL A 30 5.63 -13.75 7.82
N SER A 31 5.77 -12.93 8.86
CA SER A 31 6.80 -13.13 9.90
C SER A 31 6.55 -14.38 10.75
N THR A 32 5.29 -14.77 10.95
CA THR A 32 4.90 -15.95 11.73
C THR A 32 4.83 -17.23 10.90
N THR A 33 4.50 -17.12 9.61
CA THR A 33 4.37 -18.29 8.72
C THR A 33 5.71 -18.74 8.16
N ILE A 34 6.61 -17.81 7.82
CA ILE A 34 7.93 -18.12 7.25
C ILE A 34 8.97 -18.17 8.37
N ILE A 35 9.09 -19.35 8.98
CA ILE A 35 9.96 -19.60 10.13
C ILE A 35 11.40 -19.86 9.66
N GLY A 36 12.37 -19.28 10.37
CA GLY A 36 13.80 -19.55 10.19
C GLY A 36 14.65 -18.29 10.00
N VAL A 37 15.97 -18.44 10.20
CA VAL A 37 16.93 -17.33 10.37
C VAL A 37 17.89 -17.18 9.18
N GLY A 38 17.80 -18.06 8.17
CA GLY A 38 18.66 -17.98 6.98
C GLY A 38 18.44 -16.70 6.16
N ASP A 39 19.50 -16.23 5.51
CA ASP A 39 19.45 -15.02 4.67
C ASP A 39 18.44 -15.16 3.51
N ASP A 40 18.32 -16.34 2.92
CA ASP A 40 17.31 -16.62 1.88
C ASP A 40 15.89 -16.41 2.40
N LEU A 41 15.59 -16.89 3.61
CA LEU A 41 14.27 -16.73 4.23
C LEU A 41 13.99 -15.26 4.58
N LYS A 42 15.03 -14.53 5.00
CA LYS A 42 14.96 -13.08 5.23
C LYS A 42 14.66 -12.33 3.94
N VAL A 43 15.28 -12.71 2.82
CA VAL A 43 15.01 -12.14 1.50
C VAL A 43 13.58 -12.44 1.07
N ILE A 44 13.10 -13.68 1.25
CA ILE A 44 11.71 -14.05 0.93
C ILE A 44 10.70 -13.19 1.70
N ARG A 45 10.84 -13.09 3.04
CA ARG A 45 9.95 -12.25 3.86
C ARG A 45 9.96 -10.79 3.41
N ARG A 46 11.14 -10.23 3.14
CA ARG A 46 11.29 -8.85 2.65
C ARG A 46 10.64 -8.65 1.28
N ASN A 47 10.84 -9.57 0.36
CA ASN A 47 10.30 -9.47 -1.00
C ASN A 47 8.77 -9.52 -1.02
N ILE A 48 8.15 -10.37 -0.19
CA ILE A 48 6.69 -10.41 -0.07
C ILE A 48 6.14 -9.03 0.35
N ILE A 49 6.72 -8.43 1.40
CA ILE A 49 6.27 -7.11 1.87
C ILE A 49 6.58 -6.01 0.85
N ARG A 50 7.74 -6.04 0.19
CA ARG A 50 8.07 -5.09 -0.88
C ARG A 50 7.08 -5.18 -2.04
N TYR A 51 6.60 -6.37 -2.41
CA TYR A 51 5.58 -6.51 -3.44
C TYR A 51 4.20 -5.97 -2.99
N CYS A 52 3.81 -6.15 -1.73
CA CYS A 52 2.61 -5.50 -1.19
C CYS A 52 2.71 -3.97 -1.24
N CYS A 53 3.84 -3.41 -0.82
CA CYS A 53 4.10 -1.97 -0.89
C CYS A 53 4.09 -1.46 -2.33
N LEU A 54 4.70 -2.20 -3.26
CA LEU A 54 4.73 -1.85 -4.68
C LEU A 54 3.31 -1.75 -5.24
N THR A 55 2.46 -2.74 -4.97
CA THR A 55 1.05 -2.72 -5.39
C THR A 55 0.31 -1.49 -4.85
N GLN A 56 0.52 -1.13 -3.57
CA GLN A 56 -0.06 0.09 -3.01
C GLN A 56 0.42 1.35 -3.74
N VAL A 57 1.72 1.47 -4.02
CA VAL A 57 2.28 2.61 -4.74
C VAL A 57 1.65 2.74 -6.13
N LEU A 58 1.52 1.63 -6.85
CA LEU A 58 0.92 1.61 -8.19
C LEU A 58 -0.55 2.05 -8.17
N VAL A 59 -1.37 1.48 -7.27
CA VAL A 59 -2.79 1.84 -7.14
C VAL A 59 -2.95 3.30 -6.69
N LEU A 60 -2.18 3.73 -5.69
CA LEU A 60 -2.26 5.09 -5.16
C LEU A 60 -1.77 6.14 -6.17
N ARG A 61 -0.82 5.79 -7.05
CA ARG A 61 -0.37 6.66 -8.14
C ARG A 61 -1.50 6.99 -9.11
N ASP A 62 -2.43 6.07 -9.34
CA ASP A 62 -3.55 6.30 -10.26
C ASP A 62 -4.63 7.20 -9.65
N ILE A 63 -4.92 7.03 -8.36
CA ILE A 63 -6.03 7.73 -7.68
C ILE A 63 -5.62 8.99 -6.90
N SER A 64 -4.32 9.17 -6.58
CA SER A 64 -3.82 10.30 -5.80
C SER A 64 -2.84 11.16 -6.59
N MET A 65 -3.24 12.41 -6.85
CA MET A 65 -2.38 13.40 -7.51
C MET A 65 -1.06 13.63 -6.76
N ARG A 66 -1.06 13.51 -5.42
CA ARG A 66 0.15 13.68 -4.61
C ARG A 66 1.14 12.54 -4.85
N VAL A 67 0.63 11.30 -4.89
CA VAL A 67 1.46 10.10 -5.14
C VAL A 67 1.96 10.11 -6.59
N ARG A 68 1.12 10.51 -7.56
CA ARG A 68 1.53 10.68 -8.96
C ARG A 68 2.62 11.73 -9.15
N LYS A 69 2.58 12.84 -8.41
CA LYS A 69 3.66 13.85 -8.43
C LYS A 69 4.96 13.30 -7.85
N ARG A 70 4.89 12.46 -6.81
CA ARG A 70 6.06 11.82 -6.21
C ARG A 70 6.64 10.72 -7.09
N PHE A 71 5.80 9.95 -7.77
CA PHE A 71 6.17 8.84 -8.65
C PHE A 71 5.61 9.09 -10.07
N PRO A 72 6.20 10.01 -10.84
CA PRO A 72 5.66 10.42 -12.14
C PRO A 72 5.71 9.32 -13.20
N ASN A 73 6.73 8.45 -13.16
CA ASN A 73 6.93 7.33 -14.07
C ASN A 73 7.37 6.09 -13.29
N LEU A 74 7.49 4.93 -13.97
CA LEU A 74 7.90 3.68 -13.33
C LEU A 74 9.39 3.71 -12.93
N GLU A 75 10.23 4.46 -13.64
CA GLU A 75 11.65 4.64 -13.30
C GLU A 75 11.82 5.27 -11.91
N ALA A 76 11.03 6.30 -11.58
CA ALA A 76 11.02 6.91 -10.25
C ALA A 76 10.58 5.94 -9.13
N VAL A 77 9.74 4.94 -9.46
CA VAL A 77 9.36 3.88 -8.50
C VAL A 77 10.54 2.93 -8.28
N VAL A 78 11.26 2.55 -9.34
CA VAL A 78 12.45 1.72 -9.25
C VAL A 78 13.56 2.42 -8.46
N GLU A 79 13.83 3.69 -8.77
CA GLU A 79 14.85 4.50 -8.10
C GLU A 79 14.59 4.64 -6.59
N ALA A 80 13.33 4.84 -6.20
CA ALA A 80 12.94 4.92 -4.78
C ALA A 80 13.03 3.58 -4.03
N GLY A 81 13.18 2.46 -4.75
CA GLY A 81 13.30 1.12 -4.19
C GLY A 81 14.74 0.61 -4.05
N ASN A 82 15.72 1.29 -4.65
CA ASN A 82 17.15 1.00 -4.47
C ASN A 82 17.63 1.44 -3.08
#